data_AF-A0A7J7S9K4-F1
#
_entry.id   AF-A0A7J7S9K4-F1
#
_cell.length_a   1.000
_cell.length_b   1.000
_cell.length_c   1.000
_cell.angle_alpha   90.00
_cell.angle_beta   90.00
_cell.angle_gamma   90.00
#
_symmetry.space_group_name_H-M   'P 1'
#
loop_
_entity.id
_entity.type
_entity.pdbx_description
1 polymer ?
#
loop_
_entity_poly.entity_id
_entity_poly.type
_entity_poly.pdbx_seq_one_letter_code
_entity_poly.pdbx_strand_id
1 'polypeptide(L)'
;MAEELVLERCDLELEANGRDHHTADLCQQKLVVRRGQPFRLTLHFEGRNYEASVDSLTFSVVTGPAPSKEAGTKARFPLSDAMEQGAWTASVVDQQDSALSLQLSAPAHAPIGLYRLSLEVSTGYQGSSFVLGHFTLLFNSWCPEWRQ
;
A
#
# COMPACT_ATOMS: atom_id res chain seq x y z
N MET A 1 -11.45 -26.53 5.02
CA MET A 1 -10.61 -25.71 4.13
C MET A 1 -11.04 -24.28 4.37
N ALA A 2 -10.10 -23.36 4.57
CA ALA A 2 -10.47 -21.95 4.75
C ALA A 2 -11.01 -21.40 3.43
N GLU A 3 -12.08 -20.62 3.48
CA GLU A 3 -12.65 -19.96 2.31
C GLU A 3 -11.69 -18.87 1.81
N GLU A 4 -11.61 -18.66 0.50
CA GLU A 4 -10.74 -17.64 -0.10
C GLU A 4 -11.15 -16.24 0.36
N LEU A 5 -10.16 -15.40 0.68
CA LEU A 5 -10.43 -14.01 1.06
C LEU A 5 -10.74 -13.17 -0.18
N VAL A 6 -11.98 -12.69 -0.30
CA VAL A 6 -12.47 -11.95 -1.46
C VAL A 6 -12.45 -10.45 -1.17
N LEU A 7 -11.69 -9.69 -1.96
CA LEU A 7 -11.67 -8.23 -1.86
C LEU A 7 -12.90 -7.63 -2.55
N GLU A 8 -13.75 -6.95 -1.78
CA GLU A 8 -14.93 -6.23 -2.28
C GLU A 8 -14.52 -4.86 -2.85
N ARG A 9 -13.79 -4.07 -2.04
CA ARG A 9 -13.31 -2.74 -2.44
C ARG A 9 -12.09 -2.31 -1.63
N CYS A 10 -11.39 -1.32 -2.16
CA CYS A 10 -10.26 -0.67 -1.51
C CYS A 10 -10.56 0.83 -1.38
N ASP A 11 -10.49 1.37 -0.17
CA ASP A 11 -10.48 2.81 0.08
C ASP A 11 -9.04 3.32 0.16
N LEU A 12 -8.71 4.34 -0.62
CA LEU A 12 -7.40 4.98 -0.64
C LEU A 12 -7.30 6.17 0.33
N GLU A 13 -8.31 6.39 1.18
CA GLU A 13 -8.30 7.34 2.29
C GLU A 13 -7.88 8.76 1.86
N LEU A 14 -8.42 9.22 0.72
CA LEU A 14 -7.92 10.39 -0.02
C LEU A 14 -7.84 11.66 0.85
N GLU A 15 -8.87 11.92 1.66
CA GLU A 15 -8.95 13.13 2.47
C GLU A 15 -7.90 13.12 3.60
N ALA A 16 -7.82 12.02 4.36
CA ALA A 16 -6.87 11.88 5.45
C ALA A 16 -5.42 11.89 4.92
N ASN A 17 -5.14 11.09 3.89
CA ASN A 17 -3.83 11.06 3.26
C ASN A 17 -3.46 12.42 2.66
N GLY A 18 -4.38 13.08 1.96
CA GLY A 18 -4.14 14.39 1.38
C GLY A 18 -3.79 15.45 2.43
N ARG A 19 -4.50 15.45 3.56
CA ARG A 19 -4.21 16.33 4.69
C ARG A 19 -2.82 16.07 5.27
N ASP A 20 -2.53 14.82 5.61
CA ASP A 20 -1.30 14.43 6.31
C ASP A 20 -0.06 14.58 5.42
N HIS A 21 -0.20 14.38 4.10
CA HIS A 21 0.90 14.55 3.14
C HIS A 21 1.02 15.97 2.57
N HIS A 22 0.21 16.94 3.02
CA HIS A 22 0.17 18.29 2.45
C HIS A 22 -0.06 18.25 0.92
N THR A 23 -1.05 17.48 0.51
CA THR A 23 -1.47 17.23 -0.88
C THR A 23 -3.00 17.26 -1.03
N ALA A 24 -3.73 17.84 -0.05
CA ALA A 24 -5.20 17.87 -0.02
C ALA A 24 -5.82 18.39 -1.32
N ASP A 25 -5.28 19.48 -1.89
CA ASP A 25 -5.75 20.06 -3.16
C ASP A 25 -5.51 19.13 -4.36
N LEU A 26 -4.55 18.20 -4.26
CA LEU A 26 -4.23 17.22 -5.30
C LEU A 26 -5.02 15.91 -5.14
N CYS A 27 -5.59 15.66 -3.95
CA CYS A 27 -6.26 14.42 -3.58
C CYS A 27 -7.77 14.40 -3.87
N GLN A 28 -8.26 15.23 -4.79
CA GLN A 28 -9.71 15.31 -5.08
C GLN A 28 -10.29 14.04 -5.72
N GLN A 29 -9.50 13.35 -6.56
CA GLN A 29 -9.95 12.15 -7.29
C GLN A 29 -8.90 11.03 -7.33
N LYS A 30 -7.66 11.33 -6.96
CA LYS A 30 -6.52 10.43 -7.06
C LYS A 30 -5.68 10.57 -5.80
N LEU A 31 -5.12 9.46 -5.32
CA LEU A 31 -4.22 9.51 -4.18
C LEU A 31 -2.89 10.16 -4.61
N VAL A 32 -2.48 11.22 -3.91
CA VAL A 32 -1.18 11.86 -4.08
C VAL A 32 -0.50 11.93 -2.72
N VAL A 33 0.63 11.25 -2.58
CA VAL A 33 1.36 11.11 -1.33
C VAL A 33 2.84 11.45 -1.53
N ARG A 34 3.58 11.59 -0.43
CA ARG A 34 5.00 11.96 -0.45
C ARG A 34 5.84 10.82 0.12
N ARG A 35 6.95 10.50 -0.53
CA ARG A 35 7.86 9.41 -0.12
C ARG A 35 8.44 9.62 1.28
N GLY A 36 8.85 8.54 1.96
CA GLY A 36 9.41 8.62 3.31
C GLY A 36 8.40 9.03 4.39
N GLN A 37 7.10 8.96 4.08
CA GLN A 37 6.01 9.18 5.03
C GLN A 37 4.94 8.12 4.81
N PRO A 38 4.40 7.50 5.89
CA PRO A 38 3.36 6.50 5.75
C PRO A 38 2.02 7.10 5.30
N PHE A 39 1.27 6.34 4.50
CA PHE A 39 -0.10 6.64 4.06
C PHE A 39 -1.02 5.45 4.33
N ARG A 40 -2.33 5.70 4.43
CA ARG A 40 -3.33 4.70 4.80
C ARG A 40 -4.12 4.18 3.61
N LEU A 41 -4.59 2.95 3.72
CA LEU A 41 -5.63 2.40 2.87
C LEU A 41 -6.47 1.41 3.67
N THR A 42 -7.72 1.24 3.29
CA THR A 42 -8.66 0.34 3.96
C THR A 42 -9.18 -0.69 2.97
N LEU A 43 -8.90 -1.96 3.24
CA LEU A 43 -9.40 -3.08 2.45
C LEU A 43 -10.73 -3.56 3.04
N HIS A 44 -11.74 -3.71 2.20
CA HIS A 44 -13.03 -4.29 2.58
C HIS A 44 -13.18 -5.66 1.93
N PHE A 45 -13.46 -6.66 2.75
CA PHE A 45 -13.61 -8.04 2.33
C PHE A 45 -15.06 -8.51 2.39
N GLU A 46 -15.44 -9.39 1.49
CA GLU A 46 -16.75 -10.04 1.48
C GLU A 46 -16.70 -11.41 2.18
N GLY A 47 -17.74 -11.75 2.94
CA GLY A 47 -17.90 -13.05 3.59
C GLY A 47 -17.13 -13.20 4.92
N ARG A 48 -15.81 -12.96 4.92
CA ARG A 48 -14.96 -13.01 6.12
C ARG A 48 -13.86 -11.96 6.10
N ASN A 49 -13.27 -11.68 7.26
CA ASN A 49 -12.14 -10.77 7.39
C ASN A 49 -10.79 -11.50 7.25
N TYR A 50 -9.71 -10.72 7.14
CA TYR A 50 -8.33 -11.19 7.12
C TYR A 50 -7.95 -11.92 8.41
N GLU A 51 -7.33 -13.09 8.26
CA GLU A 51 -6.80 -13.89 9.37
C GLU A 51 -5.31 -14.17 9.16
N ALA A 52 -4.44 -13.52 9.93
CA ALA A 52 -2.98 -13.61 9.76
C ALA A 52 -2.40 -15.04 9.89
N SER A 53 -3.11 -15.97 10.52
CA SER A 53 -2.72 -17.37 10.64
C SER A 53 -2.99 -18.21 9.39
N VAL A 54 -3.84 -17.72 8.48
CA VAL A 54 -4.33 -18.46 7.31
C VAL A 54 -4.07 -17.71 6.00
N ASP A 55 -4.17 -16.38 6.05
CA ASP A 55 -4.04 -15.51 4.89
C ASP A 55 -2.67 -14.85 4.84
N SER A 56 -2.11 -14.78 3.64
CA SER A 56 -0.93 -13.99 3.34
C SER A 56 -1.27 -12.91 2.32
N LEU A 57 -1.02 -11.66 2.71
CA LEU A 57 -1.20 -10.49 1.86
C LEU A 57 0.18 -10.01 1.41
N THR A 58 0.36 -9.86 0.09
CA THR A 58 1.57 -9.28 -0.48
C THR A 58 1.24 -8.15 -1.45
N PHE A 59 1.84 -6.98 -1.22
CA PHE A 59 1.69 -5.82 -2.08
C PHE A 59 2.75 -5.83 -3.17
N SER A 60 2.39 -5.31 -4.34
CA SER A 60 3.33 -4.94 -5.39
C SER A 60 3.03 -3.54 -5.90
N VAL A 61 4.09 -2.74 -6.05
CA VAL A 61 4.04 -1.41 -6.64
C VAL A 61 4.96 -1.34 -7.84
N VAL A 62 4.49 -0.72 -8.92
CA VAL A 62 5.28 -0.49 -10.14
C VAL A 62 5.10 0.93 -10.65
N THR A 63 6.18 1.53 -11.15
CA THR A 63 6.16 2.84 -11.82
C THR A 63 6.96 2.79 -13.13
N GLY A 64 6.60 3.65 -14.08
CA GLY A 64 7.24 3.73 -15.38
C GLY A 64 6.93 2.57 -16.35
N PRO A 65 7.42 2.66 -17.60
CA PRO A 65 7.08 1.71 -18.67
C PRO A 65 7.86 0.39 -18.61
N ALA A 66 9.01 0.37 -17.93
CA ALA A 66 9.88 -0.81 -17.79
C ALA A 66 10.25 -1.01 -16.30
N PRO A 67 9.30 -1.47 -15.46
CA PRO A 67 9.51 -1.57 -14.02
C PRO A 67 10.44 -2.73 -13.65
N SER A 68 11.47 -2.48 -12.84
CA SER A 68 12.41 -3.49 -12.34
C SER A 68 12.79 -3.24 -10.88
N LYS A 69 13.21 -4.31 -10.18
CA LYS A 69 13.62 -4.20 -8.77
C LYS A 69 14.95 -3.46 -8.67
N GLU A 70 15.84 -3.73 -9.61
CA GLU A 70 17.20 -3.20 -9.69
C GLU A 70 17.18 -1.67 -9.91
N ALA A 71 16.20 -1.16 -10.66
CA ALA A 71 16.01 0.27 -10.86
C ALA A 71 15.16 0.95 -9.77
N GLY A 72 14.68 0.21 -8.77
CA GLY A 72 13.77 0.72 -7.73
C GLY A 72 12.36 1.09 -8.23
N THR A 73 12.03 0.77 -9.48
CA THR A 73 10.73 1.07 -10.10
C THR A 73 9.70 -0.05 -9.93
N LYS A 74 10.10 -1.18 -9.32
CA LYS A 74 9.22 -2.26 -8.87
C LYS A 74 9.58 -2.69 -7.45
N ALA A 75 8.58 -2.80 -6.59
CA ALA A 75 8.74 -3.43 -5.27
C ALA A 75 7.63 -4.46 -5.02
N ARG A 76 7.95 -5.48 -4.24
CA ARG A 76 7.00 -6.49 -3.74
C ARG A 76 7.32 -6.72 -2.27
N PHE A 77 6.36 -6.53 -1.39
CA PHE A 77 6.55 -6.52 0.06
C PHE A 77 5.33 -7.11 0.77
N PRO A 78 5.52 -8.01 1.74
CA PRO A 78 4.41 -8.62 2.47
C PRO A 78 3.79 -7.64 3.45
N LEU A 79 2.56 -7.93 3.87
CA LEU A 79 2.00 -7.36 5.09
C LEU A 79 2.79 -7.91 6.29
N SER A 80 3.40 -7.02 7.08
CA SER A 80 4.20 -7.38 8.24
C SER A 80 4.25 -6.23 9.25
N ASP A 81 4.24 -6.57 10.53
CA ASP A 81 4.45 -5.58 11.61
C ASP A 81 5.94 -5.18 11.74
N ALA A 82 6.83 -5.84 11.01
CA ALA A 82 8.25 -5.48 11.00
C ALA A 82 8.47 -4.21 10.17
N MET A 83 8.96 -3.15 10.84
CA MET A 83 9.46 -1.97 10.16
C MET A 83 10.87 -2.22 9.62
N GLU A 84 11.02 -2.19 8.31
CA GLU A 84 12.32 -2.19 7.64
C GLU A 84 12.65 -0.76 7.14
N GLN A 85 13.71 -0.17 7.69
CA GLN A 85 14.16 1.16 7.28
C GLN A 85 14.64 1.12 5.82
N GLY A 86 14.20 2.10 5.03
CA GLY A 86 14.62 2.22 3.63
C GLY A 86 13.99 1.22 2.67
N ALA A 87 13.00 0.44 3.10
CA ALA A 87 12.22 -0.45 2.24
C ALA A 87 10.77 0.02 2.10
N TRP A 88 10.06 -0.60 1.16
CA TRP A 88 8.60 -0.52 1.13
C TRP A 88 8.02 -1.41 2.21
N THR A 89 7.08 -0.89 3.00
CA THR A 89 6.45 -1.63 4.09
C THR A 89 4.92 -1.52 4.04
N ALA A 90 4.24 -2.52 4.57
CA ALA A 90 2.81 -2.51 4.85
C ALA A 90 2.58 -3.15 6.22
N SER A 91 1.84 -2.50 7.10
CA SER A 91 1.50 -3.00 8.43
C SER A 91 0.01 -2.82 8.73
N VAL A 92 -0.53 -3.65 9.63
CA VAL A 92 -1.90 -3.48 10.12
C VAL A 92 -1.96 -2.33 11.11
N VAL A 93 -2.93 -1.44 10.95
CA VAL A 93 -3.21 -0.36 11.92
C VAL A 93 -4.38 -0.75 12.80
N ASP A 94 -5.43 -1.27 12.17
CA ASP A 94 -6.67 -1.63 12.84
C ASP A 94 -7.44 -2.65 12.00
N GLN A 95 -8.30 -3.43 12.65
CA GLN A 95 -9.15 -4.40 12.00
C GLN A 95 -10.50 -4.43 12.71
N GLN A 96 -11.56 -4.06 12.00
CA GLN A 96 -12.93 -4.03 12.53
C GLN A 96 -13.89 -4.63 11.50
N ASP A 97 -14.80 -5.48 11.96
CA ASP A 97 -15.80 -6.16 11.13
C ASP A 97 -15.20 -6.86 9.89
N SER A 98 -15.43 -6.32 8.69
CA SER A 98 -14.89 -6.78 7.40
C SER A 98 -13.90 -5.79 6.77
N ALA A 99 -13.43 -4.81 7.55
CA ALA A 99 -12.48 -3.79 7.14
C ALA A 99 -11.11 -4.03 7.80
N LEU A 100 -10.06 -3.96 6.97
CA LEU A 100 -8.66 -4.02 7.38
C LEU A 100 -7.98 -2.70 7.03
N SER A 101 -7.68 -1.92 8.06
CA SER A 101 -6.99 -0.63 7.94
C SER A 101 -5.49 -0.86 7.96
N LEU A 102 -4.84 -0.42 6.90
CA LEU A 102 -3.42 -0.65 6.67
C LEU A 102 -2.67 0.67 6.58
N GLN A 103 -1.38 0.61 6.91
CA GLN A 103 -0.44 1.68 6.68
C GLN A 103 0.68 1.18 5.78
N LEU A 104 0.86 1.87 4.65
CA LEU A 104 1.95 1.62 3.71
C LEU A 104 2.98 2.74 3.82
N SER A 105 4.26 2.41 3.65
CA SER A 105 5.32 3.40 3.59
C SER A 105 6.23 3.15 2.39
N ALA A 106 6.50 4.22 1.65
CA ALA A 106 7.50 4.24 0.59
C ALA A 106 8.84 4.72 1.16
N PRO A 107 9.98 4.16 0.75
CA PRO A 107 11.28 4.63 1.22
C PRO A 107 11.54 6.08 0.77
N ALA A 108 12.31 6.83 1.58
CA ALA A 108 12.58 8.25 1.32
C ALA A 108 13.31 8.51 -0.01
N HIS A 109 13.98 7.51 -0.58
CA HIS A 109 14.68 7.57 -1.86
C HIS A 109 13.89 6.98 -3.03
N ALA A 110 12.63 6.54 -2.83
CA ALA A 110 11.80 5.97 -3.89
C ALA A 110 11.70 6.92 -5.11
N PRO A 111 11.72 6.38 -6.35
CA PRO A 111 11.43 7.17 -7.55
C PRO A 111 10.07 7.87 -7.44
N ILE A 112 10.00 9.12 -7.91
CA ILE A 112 8.73 9.86 -7.97
C ILE A 112 7.96 9.49 -9.23
N GLY A 113 6.63 9.58 -9.19
CA GLY A 113 5.78 9.33 -10.36
C GLY A 113 4.48 8.62 -10.04
N LEU A 114 3.79 8.18 -11.09
CA LEU A 114 2.55 7.42 -10.99
C LEU A 114 2.85 5.94 -10.75
N TYR A 115 2.39 5.42 -9.62
CA TYR A 115 2.48 4.02 -9.26
C TYR A 115 1.15 3.30 -9.47
N ARG A 116 1.23 2.05 -9.94
CA ARG A 116 0.13 1.09 -9.84
C ARG A 116 0.35 0.21 -8.60
N LEU A 117 -0.67 0.11 -7.76
CA LEU A 117 -0.69 -0.72 -6.56
C LEU A 117 -1.52 -1.99 -6.81
N SER A 118 -0.92 -3.14 -6.54
CA SER A 118 -1.56 -4.45 -6.64
C SER A 118 -1.42 -5.22 -5.33
N LEU A 119 -2.38 -6.07 -5.05
CA LEU A 119 -2.42 -6.98 -3.92
C LEU A 119 -2.47 -8.41 -4.44
N GLU A 120 -1.65 -9.27 -3.87
CA GLU A 120 -1.71 -10.72 -4.01
C GLU A 120 -2.19 -11.28 -2.66
N VAL A 121 -3.26 -12.07 -2.70
CA VAL A 121 -3.87 -12.72 -1.54
C VAL A 121 -3.65 -14.21 -1.69
N SER A 122 -3.13 -14.87 -0.65
CA SER A 122 -2.98 -16.32 -0.61
C SER A 122 -3.66 -16.86 0.63
N THR A 123 -4.65 -17.74 0.46
CA THR A 123 -5.34 -18.47 1.54
C THR A 123 -5.04 -19.96 1.37
N GLY A 124 -4.11 -20.50 2.15
CA GLY A 124 -3.63 -21.86 1.97
C GLY A 124 -3.02 -22.10 0.57
N TYR A 125 -3.69 -22.91 -0.26
CA TYR A 125 -3.26 -23.22 -1.63
C TYR A 125 -3.95 -22.37 -2.71
N GLN A 126 -4.91 -21.53 -2.34
CA GLN A 126 -5.60 -20.63 -3.27
C GLN A 126 -4.91 -19.28 -3.27
N GLY A 127 -4.81 -18.66 -4.46
CA GLY A 127 -4.22 -17.34 -4.60
C GLY A 127 -4.93 -16.51 -5.65
N SER A 128 -5.21 -15.26 -5.31
CA SER A 128 -5.84 -14.26 -6.17
C SER A 128 -5.02 -12.97 -6.18
N SER A 129 -5.19 -12.17 -7.24
CA SER A 129 -4.51 -10.88 -7.38
C SER A 129 -5.46 -9.80 -7.85
N PHE A 130 -5.36 -8.63 -7.21
CA PHE A 130 -6.24 -7.49 -7.42
C PHE A 130 -5.41 -6.23 -7.69
N VAL A 131 -5.90 -5.37 -8.57
CA VAL A 131 -5.39 -4.00 -8.70
C VAL A 131 -6.16 -3.12 -7.73
N LEU A 132 -5.49 -2.63 -6.68
CA LEU A 132 -6.12 -1.79 -5.66
C LEU A 132 -6.35 -0.36 -6.16
N GLY A 133 -5.50 0.10 -7.07
CA GLY A 133 -5.61 1.44 -7.65
C GLY A 133 -4.26 2.00 -8.08
N HIS A 134 -4.22 3.33 -8.17
CA HIS A 134 -3.04 4.09 -8.53
C HIS A 134 -2.83 5.23 -7.54
N PHE A 135 -1.57 5.58 -7.29
CA PHE A 135 -1.21 6.75 -6.51
C PHE A 135 -0.01 7.46 -7.13
N THR A 136 0.06 8.78 -6.95
CA THR A 136 1.23 9.56 -7.34
C THR A 136 2.13 9.77 -6.14
N LEU A 137 3.39 9.37 -6.27
CA LEU A 137 4.41 9.58 -5.25
C LEU A 137 5.26 10.80 -5.59
N LEU A 138 5.31 11.75 -4.68
CA LEU A 138 6.07 13.00 -4.82
C LEU A 138 7.28 13.03 -3.88
N PHE A 139 8.16 14.01 -4.12
CA PHE A 139 9.21 14.38 -3.18
C PHE A 139 8.61 14.87 -1.85
N ASN A 140 9.31 14.61 -0.74
CA ASN A 140 8.90 14.99 0.60
C ASN A 140 9.91 15.93 1.27
N SER A 141 9.61 17.23 1.25
CA SER A 141 10.42 18.24 1.96
C SER A 141 10.22 18.24 3.48
N TRP A 142 9.20 17.54 3.99
CA TRP A 142 8.92 17.41 5.43
C TRP A 142 9.57 16.17 6.06
N CYS A 143 10.07 15.23 5.25
CA CYS A 143 10.73 14.02 5.74
C CYS A 143 12.21 14.31 6.07
N PRO A 144 12.67 14.24 7.33
CA PRO A 144 14.06 14.56 7.67
C PRO A 144 15.09 13.63 7.01
N GLU A 145 14.66 12.43 6.57
CA GLU A 145 15.51 11.42 5.96
C GLU A 145 15.84 11.69 4.47
N TRP A 146 15.31 12.75 3.83
CA TRP A 146 15.60 13.04 2.42
C TRP A 146 17.06 13.47 2.16
N ARG A 147 17.81 13.84 3.21
CA ARG A 147 19.17 14.37 3.15
C ARG A 147 20.29 13.33 3.22
N GLN A 148 19.96 12.05 3.34
CA GLN A 148 20.95 10.96 3.37
C GLN A 148 21.21 10.40 1.96
#